data_AF-Q93M04-F1
#
_entry.id   AF-Q93M04-F1
#
_cell.length_a   1.000
_cell.length_b   1.000
_cell.length_c   1.000
_cell.angle_alpha   90.00
_cell.angle_beta   90.00
_cell.angle_gamma   90.00
#
_symmetry.space_group_name_H-M   'P 1'
#
loop_
_entity.id
_entity.type
_entity.pdbx_description
1 polymer ?
#
loop_
_entity_poly.entity_id
_entity_poly.type
_entity_poly.pdbx_seq_one_letter_code
_entity_poly.pdbx_strand_id
1 'polypeptide(L)' 'IYTTFRYAPLHKVPTYGTPDTRLPSSDWVSDRTLCLPLHPGLSDADVLTVAASLRKAVEARTAEKNARS' A
#
# COMPACT_ATOMS: atom_id res chain seq x y z
N ILE A 1 6.66 -10.85 -5.50
CA ILE A 1 6.12 -10.63 -4.14
C ILE A 1 4.70 -10.14 -4.28
N TYR A 2 3.72 -10.93 -3.85
CA TYR A 2 2.32 -10.52 -3.88
C TYR A 2 2.08 -9.44 -2.83
N THR A 3 1.34 -8.40 -3.17
CA THR A 3 0.92 -7.37 -2.23
C THR A 3 -0.55 -7.06 -2.46
N THR A 4 -1.18 -6.49 -1.45
CA THR A 4 -2.58 -6.07 -1.56
C THR A 4 -2.79 -4.79 -0.79
N PHE A 5 -3.94 -4.17 -0.97
CA PHE A 5 -4.47 -3.19 -0.03
C PHE A 5 -5.74 -3.75 0.60
N ARG A 6 -5.91 -3.54 1.90
CA ARG A 6 -7.15 -3.81 2.63
C ARG A 6 -7.42 -2.62 3.55
N TYR A 7 -8.59 -1.97 3.49
CA TYR A 7 -9.75 -2.19 2.61
C TYR A 7 -10.03 -0.97 1.74
N ALA A 8 -10.63 -1.19 0.56
CA ALA A 8 -11.09 -0.11 -0.30
C ALA A 8 -12.00 0.85 0.51
N PRO A 9 -11.81 2.17 0.39
CA PRO A 9 -12.62 3.15 1.11
C PRO A 9 -14.08 3.07 0.68
N LEU A 10 -14.97 2.62 1.57
CA LEU A 10 -16.37 2.34 1.23
C LEU A 10 -17.15 3.60 0.85
N HIS A 11 -16.77 4.78 1.37
CA HIS A 11 -17.36 6.06 0.98
C HIS A 11 -17.09 6.44 -0.48
N LYS A 12 -16.14 5.77 -1.15
CA LYS A 12 -15.90 5.91 -2.60
C LYS A 12 -16.66 4.89 -3.44
N VAL A 13 -17.32 3.90 -2.82
CA VAL A 13 -18.02 2.84 -3.53
C VAL A 13 -19.49 3.23 -3.72
N PRO A 14 -19.99 3.41 -4.97
CA PRO A 14 -21.31 3.97 -5.23
C PRO A 14 -22.47 3.27 -4.52
N THR A 15 -22.40 1.95 -4.35
CA THR A 15 -23.44 1.13 -3.71
C THR A 15 -23.72 1.53 -2.25
N TYR A 16 -22.78 2.18 -1.57
CA TYR A 16 -22.97 2.66 -0.19
C TYR A 16 -23.63 4.04 -0.11
N GLY A 17 -23.99 4.67 -1.24
CA GLY A 17 -24.89 5.83 -1.28
C GLY A 17 -24.38 7.09 -0.59
N THR A 18 -23.05 7.27 -0.45
CA THR A 18 -22.44 8.38 0.30
C THR A 18 -21.48 9.24 -0.55
N PRO A 19 -21.88 9.71 -1.76
CA PRO A 19 -20.98 10.36 -2.72
C PRO A 19 -20.33 11.66 -2.21
N ASP A 20 -21.01 12.37 -1.31
CA ASP A 20 -20.54 13.64 -0.75
C ASP A 20 -19.76 13.46 0.56
N THR A 21 -19.66 12.23 1.07
CA THR A 21 -18.95 11.97 2.33
C THR A 21 -17.45 12.12 2.12
N ARG A 22 -16.83 12.98 2.93
CA ARG A 22 -15.37 13.22 2.91
C ARG A 22 -14.75 12.61 4.17
N LEU A 23 -13.93 11.58 3.98
CA LEU A 23 -13.16 10.95 5.07
C LEU A 23 -11.66 11.09 4.77
N PRO A 24 -11.08 12.29 4.97
CA PRO A 24 -9.71 12.59 4.53
C PRO A 24 -8.67 11.64 5.15
N SER A 25 -8.87 11.18 6.39
CA SER A 25 -7.99 10.18 7.01
C SER A 25 -8.10 8.82 6.33
N SER A 26 -9.32 8.40 5.95
CA SER A 26 -9.53 7.15 5.20
C SER A 26 -8.91 7.22 3.80
N ASP A 27 -9.03 8.38 3.15
CA ASP A 27 -8.39 8.64 1.85
C ASP A 27 -6.88 8.55 1.98
N TRP A 28 -6.33 9.25 2.98
CA TRP A 28 -4.89 9.32 3.22
C TRP A 28 -4.26 7.93 3.42
N VAL A 29 -4.89 7.07 4.24
CA VAL A 29 -4.39 5.70 4.45
C VAL A 29 -4.59 4.85 3.21
N SER A 30 -5.72 4.99 2.49
CA SER A 30 -5.98 4.17 1.30
C SER A 30 -4.99 4.40 0.17
N ASP A 31 -4.47 5.62 0.06
CA ASP A 31 -3.51 5.99 -0.98
C ASP A 31 -2.06 5.59 -0.63
N ARG A 32 -1.77 5.23 0.63
CA ARG A 32 -0.40 5.08 1.16
C ARG A 32 -0.11 3.75 1.81
N THR A 33 -1.14 2.97 2.14
CA THR A 33 -0.96 1.67 2.81
C THR A 33 -0.82 0.54 1.79
N LEU A 34 0.16 -0.33 2.03
CA LEU A 34 0.36 -1.57 1.30
C LEU A 34 0.50 -2.72 2.30
N CYS A 35 -0.30 -3.77 2.14
CA CYS A 35 -0.17 -5.01 2.90
C CYS A 35 0.87 -5.91 2.22
N LEU A 36 1.89 -6.27 2.99
CA LEU A 36 2.93 -7.23 2.58
C LEU A 36 2.47 -8.67 2.85
N PRO A 37 3.10 -9.68 2.23
CA PRO A 37 2.86 -11.07 2.60
C PRO A 37 3.08 -11.29 4.09
N LEU A 38 2.09 -11.87 4.76
CA LEU A 38 2.18 -12.29 6.15
C LEU A 38 1.31 -13.52 6.36
N HIS A 39 1.94 -14.68 6.42
CA HIS A 39 1.28 -15.96 6.71
C HIS A 39 2.30 -16.97 7.28
N PRO A 40 1.86 -18.00 8.02
CA PRO A 40 2.76 -18.97 8.65
C PRO A 40 3.69 -19.73 7.68
N GLY A 41 3.30 -19.85 6.41
CA GLY A 41 4.12 -20.49 5.37
C GLY A 41 5.27 -19.65 4.82
N LEU A 42 5.58 -18.47 5.38
CA LEU A 42 6.75 -17.70 4.96
C LEU A 42 8.00 -18.26 5.63
N SER A 43 9.02 -18.59 4.84
CA SER A 43 10.35 -18.86 5.36
C SER A 43 11.08 -17.56 5.71
N ASP A 44 12.15 -17.65 6.52
CA ASP A 44 13.02 -16.50 6.79
C ASP A 44 13.61 -15.92 5.50
N ALA A 45 13.90 -16.77 4.51
CA ALA A 45 14.38 -16.35 3.19
C ALA A 45 13.31 -15.53 2.42
N ASP A 46 12.04 -15.91 2.52
CA ASP A 46 10.94 -15.15 1.92
C ASP A 46 10.80 -13.78 2.58
N VAL A 47 10.87 -13.72 3.92
CA VAL A 47 10.81 -12.46 4.68
C VAL A 47 11.94 -11.53 4.28
N LEU A 48 13.17 -12.03 4.20
CA LEU A 48 14.33 -11.25 3.78
C LEU A 48 14.19 -10.77 2.34
N THR A 49 13.65 -11.61 1.44
CA THR A 49 13.38 -11.25 0.05
C THR A 49 12.34 -10.12 -0.05
N VAL A 50 11.27 -10.19 0.74
CA VAL A 50 10.24 -9.14 0.83
C VAL A 50 10.85 -7.82 1.32
N ALA A 51 11.59 -7.86 2.43
CA ALA A 51 12.19 -6.67 3.03
C ALA A 51 13.20 -6.00 2.09
N ALA A 52 14.09 -6.77 1.46
CA ALA A 52 15.07 -6.25 0.51
C ALA A 52 14.40 -5.63 -0.71
N SER A 53 13.39 -6.29 -1.27
CA SER A 53 12.67 -5.80 -2.45
C SER A 53 11.87 -4.53 -2.15
N LEU A 54 11.22 -4.45 -0.98
CA LEU A 54 10.50 -3.25 -0.55
C LEU A 54 11.45 -2.08 -0.40
N ARG A 55 12.58 -2.26 0.29
CA ARG A 55 13.59 -1.22 0.48
C ARG A 55 14.08 -0.69 -0.87
N LYS A 56 14.47 -1.58 -1.78
CA LYS A 56 14.92 -1.22 -3.14
C LYS A 56 13.85 -0.42 -3.91
N ALA A 57 12.58 -0.81 -3.83
CA ALA A 57 11.49 -0.13 -4.52
C ALA A 57 11.25 1.29 -3.96
N VAL A 58 11.29 1.46 -2.64
CA VAL A 58 11.13 2.76 -1.98
C VAL A 58 12.29 3.70 -2.31
N GLU A 59 13.52 3.19 -2.29
CA GLU A 59 14.73 3.95 -2.67
C GLU A 59 14.63 4.45 -4.11
N ALA A 60 14.33 3.55 -5.06
CA ALA A 60 14.19 3.90 -6.48
C ALA A 60 13.11 4.99 -6.68
N ARG A 61 11.93 4.81 -6.07
CA ARG A 61 10.83 5.79 -6.19
C ARG A 61 11.17 7.15 -5.57
N THR A 62 11.93 7.15 -4.48
CA THR A 62 12.36 8.39 -3.82
C THR A 62 13.38 9.13 -4.67
N ALA A 63 14.36 8.42 -5.25
CA ALA A 63 15.30 8.99 -6.21
C ALA A 63 14.59 9.57 -7.45
N GLU A 64 13.63 8.85 -8.03
CA GLU A 64 12.80 9.35 -9.15
C GLU A 64 12.02 10.62 -8.79
N LYS A 65 11.51 10.72 -7.56
CA LYS A 65 10.79 11.91 -7.10
C LYS A 65 11.74 13.11 -6.96
N ASN A 66 12.92 12.89 -6.38
CA ASN A 66 13.91 13.94 -6.16
C ASN A 66 14.49 14.46 -7.48
N ALA A 67 14.70 13.59 -8.48
CA ALA A 67 15.20 13.99 -9.79
C ALA A 67 14.19 14.81 -10.63
N ARG A 68 12.90 14.77 -10.27
CA ARG A 68 11.82 15.51 -10.94
C ARG A 68 11.42 16.81 -10.24
N SER A 69 12.01 17.12 -9.08
CA SER A 69 11.74 18.32 -8.30
C SER A 69 12.85 19.34 -8.51
#